data_AF-A0A936WPU2-F1
#
_entry.id   AF-A0A936WPU2-F1
#
_cell.length_a   1.000
_cell.length_b   1.000
_cell.length_c   1.000
_cell.angle_alpha   90.00
_cell.angle_beta   90.00
_cell.angle_gamma   90.00
#
_symmetry.space_group_name_H-M   'P 1'
#
loop_
_entity.id
_entity.type
_entity.pdbx_description
1 polymer ?
#
loop_
_entity_poly.entity_id
_entity_poly.type
_entity_poly.pdbx_seq_one_letter_code
_entity_poly.pdbx_strand_id
1 'polypeptide(L)'
;MKLPWGSLTALVALCVSCTPPAASPEELAAALGTVSYDQDVMADLSRYEALNEFLQANIDTLITTRDAMHMVTFVQGSRDGHRDTTYAVPVDCHLFFEQNEQYDLHTAPTFLRKQLDSLYHQFSAKRISSFEVCSEGRVVIGIHTDHITQTLEATHELIWDPNGQPDRPRTKRYILDKDTLLPPGCIYRIGLIEDRGW
;
A
#
# COMPACT_ATOMS: atom_id res chain seq x y z
N MET A 1 -33.80 -64.45 -13.18
CA MET A 1 -32.34 -64.41 -13.42
C MET A 1 -31.88 -62.98 -13.18
N LYS A 2 -30.65 -62.83 -12.67
CA LYS A 2 -30.03 -61.65 -12.06
C LYS A 2 -30.08 -60.37 -12.93
N LEU A 3 -30.34 -59.22 -12.29
CA LEU A 3 -29.97 -57.89 -12.79
C LEU A 3 -28.45 -57.79 -13.00
N PRO A 4 -27.99 -56.93 -13.91
CA PRO A 4 -26.82 -56.15 -13.55
C PRO A 4 -27.06 -54.65 -13.71
N TRP A 5 -26.64 -53.96 -12.66
CA TRP A 5 -26.51 -52.53 -12.55
C TRP A 5 -25.65 -51.94 -13.67
N GLY A 6 -26.21 -50.97 -14.38
CA GLY A 6 -25.46 -50.08 -15.27
C GLY A 6 -25.19 -48.76 -14.55
N SER A 7 -24.04 -48.72 -13.89
CA SER A 7 -23.17 -47.56 -13.65
C SER A 7 -23.81 -46.19 -13.41
N LEU A 8 -23.90 -45.77 -12.14
CA LEU A 8 -23.81 -44.36 -11.78
C LEU A 8 -22.37 -43.90 -12.09
N THR A 9 -22.19 -43.16 -13.18
CA THR A 9 -20.94 -42.43 -13.42
C THR A 9 -20.90 -41.26 -12.44
N ALA A 10 -20.18 -41.43 -11.34
CA ALA A 10 -19.82 -40.32 -10.46
C ALA A 10 -18.91 -39.38 -11.26
N LEU A 11 -19.42 -38.20 -11.61
CA LEU A 11 -18.62 -37.09 -12.09
C LEU A 11 -17.80 -36.57 -10.91
N VAL A 12 -16.61 -37.15 -10.70
CA VAL A 12 -15.65 -36.63 -9.73
C VAL A 12 -15.15 -35.29 -10.29
N ALA A 13 -15.66 -34.21 -9.71
CA ALA A 13 -15.20 -32.86 -9.94
C ALA A 13 -13.73 -32.74 -9.52
N LEU A 14 -12.83 -32.73 -10.51
CA LEU A 14 -11.47 -32.22 -10.36
C LEU A 14 -11.56 -30.69 -10.40
N CYS A 15 -12.00 -30.08 -9.30
CA CYS A 15 -11.65 -28.69 -9.01
C CYS A 15 -10.17 -28.66 -8.67
N VAL A 16 -9.31 -28.81 -9.68
CA VAL A 16 -7.91 -28.42 -9.57
C VAL A 16 -7.94 -26.94 -9.26
N SER A 17 -7.48 -26.57 -8.06
CA SER A 17 -7.24 -25.21 -7.64
C SER A 17 -6.49 -24.49 -8.76
N CYS A 18 -7.20 -23.66 -9.52
CA CYS A 18 -6.67 -22.90 -10.65
C CYS A 18 -5.91 -21.68 -10.12
N THR A 19 -4.94 -21.88 -9.23
CA THR A 19 -4.02 -20.82 -8.87
C THR A 19 -3.00 -20.69 -10.00
N PRO A 20 -2.86 -19.51 -10.63
CA PRO A 20 -1.86 -19.31 -11.66
C PRO A 20 -0.46 -19.67 -11.12
N PRO A 21 0.41 -20.29 -11.93
CA PRO A 21 1.80 -20.49 -11.53
C PRO A 21 2.45 -19.13 -11.27
N ALA A 22 3.45 -19.10 -10.37
CA ALA A 22 4.22 -17.89 -10.14
C ALA A 22 4.98 -17.50 -11.41
N ALA A 23 5.04 -16.21 -11.70
CA ALA A 23 5.80 -15.66 -12.82
C ALA A 23 7.30 -16.00 -12.68
N SER A 24 7.91 -16.40 -13.79
CA SER A 24 9.35 -16.64 -13.86
C SER A 24 10.14 -15.32 -13.75
N PRO A 25 11.42 -15.36 -13.34
CA PRO A 25 12.26 -14.17 -13.29
C PRO A 25 12.36 -13.40 -14.62
N GLU A 26 12.31 -14.11 -15.75
CA GLU A 26 12.32 -13.50 -17.09
C GLU A 26 11.02 -12.75 -17.38
N GLU A 27 9.87 -13.32 -17.03
CA GLU A 27 8.56 -12.66 -17.15
C GLU A 27 8.48 -11.42 -16.25
N LEU A 28 8.98 -11.50 -15.02
CA LEU A 28 9.02 -10.35 -14.09
C LEU A 28 9.89 -9.22 -14.64
N ALA A 29 11.08 -9.54 -15.15
CA ALA A 29 11.99 -8.55 -15.74
C ALA A 29 11.40 -7.92 -17.01
N ALA A 30 10.77 -8.72 -17.87
CA ALA A 30 10.09 -8.23 -19.06
C ALA A 30 8.91 -7.32 -18.71
N ALA A 31 8.08 -7.73 -17.74
CA ALA A 31 6.94 -6.94 -17.26
C ALA A 31 7.41 -5.58 -16.74
N LEU A 32 8.39 -5.55 -15.83
CA LEU A 32 8.94 -4.29 -15.30
C LEU A 32 9.59 -3.43 -16.39
N GLY A 33 10.18 -4.05 -17.42
CA GLY A 33 10.75 -3.36 -18.57
C GLY A 33 9.72 -2.62 -19.42
N THR A 34 8.46 -3.07 -19.44
CA THR A 34 7.39 -2.43 -20.24
C THR A 34 6.75 -1.22 -19.57
N VAL A 35 6.76 -1.16 -18.23
CA VAL A 35 6.16 -0.06 -17.47
C VAL A 35 7.07 1.17 -17.55
N SER A 36 6.53 2.36 -17.82
CA SER A 36 7.33 3.59 -17.94
C SER A 36 7.08 4.52 -16.75
N TYR A 37 8.06 5.36 -16.40
CA TYR A 37 7.82 6.45 -15.44
C TYR A 37 6.76 7.41 -15.99
N ASP A 38 5.76 7.73 -15.16
CA ASP A 38 4.68 8.63 -15.53
C ASP A 38 5.23 10.06 -15.69
N GLN A 39 5.22 10.53 -16.94
CA GLN A 39 5.75 11.85 -17.28
C GLN A 39 4.88 12.97 -16.71
N ASP A 40 3.59 12.75 -16.51
CA ASP A 40 2.71 13.76 -15.91
C ASP A 40 2.97 13.89 -14.41
N VAL A 41 3.33 12.79 -13.73
CA VAL A 41 3.77 12.84 -12.33
C VAL A 41 5.07 13.63 -12.21
N MET A 42 6.04 13.35 -13.09
CA MET A 42 7.30 14.08 -13.12
C MET A 42 7.11 15.57 -13.46
N ALA A 43 6.20 15.89 -14.37
CA ALA A 43 5.89 17.27 -14.75
C ALA A 43 5.18 18.05 -13.64
N ASP A 44 4.42 17.37 -12.78
CA ASP A 44 3.64 17.95 -11.68
C ASP A 44 4.30 17.74 -10.30
N LEU A 45 5.61 17.46 -10.28
CA LEU A 45 6.36 17.10 -9.07
C LEU A 45 6.21 18.15 -7.94
N SER A 46 6.12 19.42 -8.30
CA SER A 46 5.95 20.53 -7.33
C SER A 46 4.67 20.43 -6.48
N ARG A 47 3.60 19.82 -6.99
CA ARG A 47 2.39 19.58 -6.18
C ARG A 47 2.60 18.45 -5.19
N TYR A 48 3.30 17.39 -5.60
CA TYR A 48 3.66 16.31 -4.70
C TYR A 48 4.66 16.77 -3.64
N GLU A 49 5.58 17.68 -3.97
CA GLU A 49 6.44 18.35 -3.00
C GLU A 49 5.64 19.12 -1.95
N ALA A 50 4.65 19.93 -2.37
CA ALA A 50 3.80 20.65 -1.44
C ALA A 50 3.00 19.71 -0.50
N LEU A 51 2.54 18.57 -1.03
CA LEU A 51 1.92 17.52 -0.21
C LEU A 51 2.93 16.90 0.75
N ASN A 52 4.13 16.55 0.29
CA ASN A 52 5.20 16.04 1.15
C ASN A 52 5.55 17.03 2.27
N GLU A 53 5.73 18.32 1.97
CA GLU A 53 6.01 19.35 2.98
C GLU A 53 4.89 19.44 4.02
N PHE A 54 3.63 19.40 3.58
CA PHE A 54 2.49 19.36 4.49
C PHE A 54 2.51 18.09 5.36
N LEU A 55 2.75 16.92 4.78
CA LEU A 55 2.83 15.66 5.52
C LEU A 55 3.95 15.69 6.55
N GLN A 56 5.16 16.12 6.15
CA GLN A 56 6.32 16.27 7.01
C GLN A 56 6.06 17.21 8.19
N ALA A 57 5.43 18.36 7.93
CA ALA A 57 5.09 19.34 8.98
C ALA A 57 4.07 18.80 9.99
N ASN A 58 3.38 17.70 9.67
CA ASN A 58 2.29 17.16 10.47
C ASN A 58 2.50 15.69 10.90
N ILE A 59 3.70 15.12 10.72
CA ILE A 59 4.01 13.71 11.04
C ILE A 59 3.58 13.36 12.47
N ASP A 60 4.01 14.13 13.47
CA ASP A 60 3.68 13.85 14.87
C ASP A 60 2.17 13.78 15.11
N THR A 61 1.41 14.68 14.46
CA THR A 61 -0.05 14.71 14.60
C THR A 61 -0.69 13.53 13.89
N LEU A 62 -0.20 13.16 12.71
CA LEU A 62 -0.68 12.01 11.94
C LEU A 62 -0.43 10.69 12.69
N ILE A 63 0.79 10.50 13.20
CA ILE A 63 1.18 9.32 14.00
C ILE A 63 0.37 9.28 15.30
N THR A 64 0.31 10.37 16.07
CA THR A 64 -0.46 10.42 17.33
C THR A 64 -1.95 10.13 17.10
N THR A 65 -2.52 10.68 16.02
CA THR A 65 -3.92 10.39 15.64
C THR A 65 -4.09 8.91 15.36
N ARG A 66 -3.17 8.31 14.61
CA ARG A 66 -3.24 6.90 14.23
C ARG A 66 -3.10 5.99 15.44
N ASP A 67 -2.11 6.23 16.30
CA ASP A 67 -1.88 5.50 17.55
C ASP A 67 -3.08 5.60 18.49
N ALA A 68 -3.75 6.76 18.55
CA ALA A 68 -4.97 6.93 19.33
C ALA A 68 -6.17 6.11 18.80
N MET A 69 -6.14 5.71 17.52
CA MET A 69 -7.18 4.87 16.91
C MET A 69 -6.94 3.37 17.05
N HIS A 70 -5.70 2.92 17.35
CA HIS A 70 -5.47 1.51 17.63
C HIS A 70 -6.38 1.09 18.78
N MET A 71 -7.26 0.13 18.50
CA MET A 71 -8.30 -0.34 19.42
C MET A 71 -7.70 -0.57 20.80
N VAL A 72 -8.27 0.07 21.81
CA VAL A 72 -8.13 -0.39 23.19
C VAL A 72 -8.77 -1.79 23.24
N THR A 73 -7.96 -2.81 23.02
CA THR A 73 -8.32 -4.17 23.39
C THR A 73 -8.15 -4.26 24.90
N PHE A 74 -9.07 -4.95 25.57
CA PHE A 74 -8.96 -5.22 27.00
C PHE A 74 -8.45 -6.65 27.15
N VAL A 75 -7.57 -6.91 28.12
CA VAL A 75 -7.05 -8.25 28.38
C VAL A 75 -8.25 -9.18 28.62
N GLN A 76 -8.37 -10.25 27.83
CA GLN A 76 -9.51 -11.17 27.91
C GLN A 76 -9.60 -11.74 29.35
N GLY A 77 -10.65 -11.37 30.08
CA GLY A 77 -10.87 -11.79 31.48
C GLY A 77 -10.48 -10.77 32.57
N SER A 78 -9.93 -9.60 32.20
CA SER A 78 -9.70 -8.48 33.13
C SER A 78 -11.04 -7.87 33.56
N ARG A 79 -11.42 -8.02 34.84
CA ARG A 79 -12.60 -7.37 35.45
C ARG A 79 -12.33 -5.91 35.87
N ASP A 80 -11.07 -5.52 35.80
CA ASP A 80 -10.47 -4.26 36.24
C ASP A 80 -10.28 -3.24 35.10
N GLY A 81 -10.60 -3.63 33.85
CA GLY A 81 -10.57 -2.72 32.70
C GLY A 81 -9.16 -2.31 32.27
N HIS A 82 -8.15 -3.13 32.58
CA HIS A 82 -6.79 -2.86 32.14
C HIS A 82 -6.67 -3.00 30.62
N ARG A 83 -6.15 -1.95 29.99
CA ARG A 83 -5.89 -1.91 28.55
C ARG A 83 -4.82 -2.93 28.21
N ASP A 84 -5.06 -3.71 27.17
CA ASP A 84 -4.06 -4.57 26.58
C ASP A 84 -3.13 -3.74 25.71
N THR A 85 -1.96 -3.41 26.27
CA THR A 85 -0.92 -2.64 25.58
C THR A 85 0.00 -3.51 24.73
N THR A 86 -0.21 -4.84 24.65
CA THR A 86 0.67 -5.71 23.86
C THR A 86 0.51 -5.53 22.35
N TYR A 87 -0.60 -4.93 21.90
CA TYR A 87 -0.87 -4.66 20.48
C TYR A 87 -0.52 -3.23 20.05
N ALA A 88 -0.27 -2.33 20.99
CA ALA A 88 0.23 -0.98 20.74
C ALA A 88 1.75 -1.01 20.60
N VAL A 89 2.25 -1.79 19.65
CA VAL A 89 3.64 -1.63 19.21
C VAL A 89 3.65 -0.38 18.34
N PRO A 90 4.41 0.68 18.71
CA PRO A 90 4.57 1.84 17.85
C PRO A 90 5.04 1.33 16.49
N VAL A 91 4.23 1.57 15.47
CA VAL A 91 4.65 1.25 14.12
C VAL A 91 5.43 2.47 13.66
N ASP A 92 6.71 2.29 13.32
CA ASP A 92 7.56 3.42 12.92
C ASP A 92 7.02 4.19 11.70
N CYS A 93 6.13 3.55 10.93
CA CYS A 93 5.47 4.08 9.74
C CYS A 93 3.97 3.75 9.73
N HIS A 94 3.14 4.70 9.32
CA HIS A 94 1.71 4.51 9.18
C HIS A 94 1.24 4.84 7.76
N LEU A 95 0.57 3.87 7.14
CA LEU A 95 -0.10 4.01 5.85
C LEU A 95 -1.50 4.62 6.01
N PHE A 96 -1.90 5.45 5.06
CA PHE A 96 -3.21 6.11 4.96
C PHE A 96 -3.71 5.96 3.53
N PHE A 97 -4.98 5.59 3.34
CA PHE A 97 -5.62 5.47 2.02
C PHE A 97 -7.14 5.52 2.11
N GLU A 98 -7.78 5.95 1.02
CA GLU A 98 -9.25 6.00 0.95
C GLU A 98 -9.86 4.59 0.97
N GLN A 99 -11.10 4.48 1.45
CA GLN A 99 -11.92 3.23 1.45
C GLN A 99 -11.53 2.16 2.47
N ASN A 100 -10.72 2.49 3.48
CA ASN A 100 -10.53 1.62 4.63
C ASN A 100 -10.69 2.42 5.93
N GLU A 101 -11.79 2.22 6.65
CA GLU A 101 -12.10 2.92 7.91
C GLU A 101 -10.98 2.83 8.96
N GLN A 102 -10.14 1.79 8.91
CA GLN A 102 -9.00 1.66 9.82
C GLN A 102 -7.83 2.57 9.42
N TYR A 103 -7.67 2.92 8.14
CA TYR A 103 -6.57 3.72 7.59
C TYR A 103 -7.04 5.07 7.02
N ASP A 104 -8.31 5.41 7.23
CA ASP A 104 -8.95 6.65 6.80
C ASP A 104 -8.70 7.78 7.81
N LEU A 105 -8.49 8.99 7.29
CA LEU A 105 -8.26 10.23 8.04
C LEU A 105 -9.54 10.81 8.66
N HIS A 106 -10.69 10.15 8.54
CA HIS A 106 -11.96 10.65 9.07
C HIS A 106 -11.93 11.05 10.57
N THR A 107 -11.07 10.41 11.36
CA THR A 107 -10.85 10.69 12.80
C THR A 107 -9.78 11.76 13.06
N ALA A 108 -9.03 12.19 12.04
CA ALA A 108 -8.02 13.22 12.18
C ALA A 108 -8.64 14.57 12.54
N PRO A 109 -7.88 15.45 13.25
CA PRO A 109 -8.26 16.83 13.48
C PRO A 109 -8.81 17.51 12.21
N THR A 110 -9.87 18.31 12.37
CA THR A 110 -10.57 18.92 11.23
C THR A 110 -9.66 19.74 10.32
N PHE A 111 -8.62 20.38 10.87
CA PHE A 111 -7.67 21.15 10.09
C PHE A 111 -6.84 20.26 9.15
N LEU A 112 -6.40 19.07 9.61
CA LEU A 112 -5.67 18.11 8.78
C LEU A 112 -6.54 17.61 7.64
N ARG A 113 -7.77 17.20 7.96
CA ARG A 113 -8.70 16.70 6.94
C ARG A 113 -8.98 17.74 5.87
N LYS A 114 -9.32 18.97 6.26
CA LYS A 114 -9.62 20.05 5.29
C LYS A 114 -8.43 20.38 4.39
N GLN A 115 -7.22 20.39 4.93
CA GLN A 115 -6.03 20.67 4.13
C GLN A 115 -5.69 19.49 3.23
N LEU A 116 -5.80 18.25 3.71
CA LEU A 116 -5.63 17.05 2.89
C LEU A 116 -6.67 17.02 1.77
N ASP A 117 -7.96 17.16 2.07
CA ASP A 117 -9.03 17.23 1.07
C ASP A 117 -8.71 18.30 0.00
N SER A 118 -8.27 19.49 0.44
CA SER A 118 -7.89 20.58 -0.46
C SER A 118 -6.64 20.28 -1.30
N LEU A 119 -5.68 19.52 -0.79
CA LEU A 119 -4.50 19.09 -1.54
C LEU A 119 -4.87 17.98 -2.53
N TYR A 120 -5.64 16.98 -2.10
CA TYR A 120 -6.15 15.90 -2.96
C TYR A 120 -6.96 16.41 -4.14
N HIS A 121 -7.82 17.42 -3.94
CA HIS A 121 -8.58 18.04 -5.03
C HIS A 121 -7.74 18.75 -6.09
N GLN A 122 -6.45 19.03 -5.81
CA GLN A 122 -5.53 19.60 -6.80
C GLN A 122 -4.96 18.54 -7.74
N PHE A 123 -5.05 17.27 -7.38
CA PHE A 123 -4.69 16.15 -8.24
C PHE A 123 -5.93 15.70 -9.02
N SER A 124 -5.77 15.22 -10.26
CA SER A 124 -6.90 14.59 -10.95
C SER A 124 -7.35 13.36 -10.15
N ALA A 125 -8.67 13.12 -10.08
CA ALA A 125 -9.21 11.92 -9.46
C ALA A 125 -8.42 10.68 -9.94
N LYS A 126 -7.91 9.87 -9.00
CA LYS A 126 -7.05 8.67 -9.20
C LYS A 126 -5.53 8.87 -9.24
N ARG A 127 -4.98 10.06 -8.94
CA ARG A 127 -3.50 10.25 -8.95
C ARG A 127 -2.78 9.92 -7.66
N ILE A 128 -3.47 9.81 -6.54
CA ILE A 128 -2.88 9.38 -5.27
C ILE A 128 -3.75 8.25 -4.72
N SER A 129 -3.15 7.09 -4.54
CA SER A 129 -3.79 5.91 -3.97
C SER A 129 -3.63 5.82 -2.46
N SER A 130 -2.51 6.32 -1.94
CA SER A 130 -2.16 6.21 -0.52
C SER A 130 -1.01 7.14 -0.16
N PHE A 131 -0.76 7.32 1.13
CA PHE A 131 0.52 7.84 1.62
C PHE A 131 0.93 7.15 2.92
N GLU A 132 2.22 6.99 3.13
CA GLU A 132 2.83 6.51 4.36
C GLU A 132 3.67 7.64 4.95
N VAL A 133 3.56 7.85 6.26
CA VAL A 133 4.46 8.72 7.01
C VAL A 133 5.14 7.94 8.11
N CYS A 134 6.43 8.22 8.32
CA CYS A 134 7.21 7.58 9.36
C CYS A 134 7.78 8.59 10.35
N SER A 135 8.02 8.14 11.59
CA SER A 135 8.49 8.99 12.69
C SER A 135 9.83 9.68 12.39
N GLU A 136 10.68 9.08 11.56
CA GLU A 136 11.97 9.67 11.16
C GLU A 136 11.88 10.69 10.01
N GLY A 137 10.68 11.06 9.55
CA GLY A 137 10.51 12.05 8.48
C GLY A 137 10.34 11.47 7.08
N ARG A 138 10.38 10.14 6.92
CA ARG A 138 10.14 9.48 5.63
C ARG A 138 8.68 9.62 5.23
N VAL A 139 8.45 9.95 3.97
CA VAL A 139 7.13 10.04 3.34
C VAL A 139 7.13 9.23 2.06
N VAL A 140 6.14 8.35 1.90
CA VAL A 140 5.87 7.63 0.64
C VAL A 140 4.50 8.04 0.15
N ILE A 141 4.38 8.43 -1.11
CA ILE A 141 3.10 8.75 -1.75
C ILE A 141 2.88 7.71 -2.85
N GLY A 142 1.85 6.88 -2.67
CA GLY A 142 1.39 5.94 -3.68
C GLY A 142 0.55 6.68 -4.72
N ILE A 143 0.87 6.50 -6.00
CA ILE A 143 0.27 7.25 -7.11
C ILE A 143 -0.88 6.45 -7.71
N HIS A 144 -0.53 5.39 -8.44
CA HIS A 144 -1.46 4.46 -9.07
C HIS A 144 -0.81 3.08 -9.21
N THR A 145 -1.63 2.11 -9.59
CA THR A 145 -1.19 0.76 -9.92
C THR A 145 -1.62 0.43 -11.34
N ASP A 146 -0.67 -0.02 -12.15
CA ASP A 146 -0.89 -0.55 -13.49
C ASP A 146 -1.09 -2.06 -13.40
N HIS A 147 -2.21 -2.57 -13.92
CA HIS A 147 -2.42 -4.01 -14.07
C HIS A 147 -1.78 -4.49 -15.38
N ILE A 148 -0.63 -5.16 -15.27
CA ILE A 148 0.14 -5.64 -16.43
C ILE A 148 -0.47 -6.94 -16.95
N THR A 149 -0.78 -7.85 -16.03
CA THR A 149 -1.45 -9.14 -16.33
C THR A 149 -2.56 -9.39 -15.31
N GLN A 150 -3.16 -10.58 -15.35
CA GLN A 150 -4.13 -10.99 -14.33
C GLN A 150 -3.51 -11.14 -12.92
N THR A 151 -2.19 -11.31 -12.84
CA THR A 151 -1.51 -11.55 -11.57
C THR A 151 -0.36 -10.60 -11.29
N LEU A 152 0.06 -9.79 -12.27
CA LEU A 152 1.16 -8.84 -12.11
C LEU A 152 0.65 -7.42 -12.15
N GLU A 153 1.07 -6.66 -11.14
CA GLU A 153 0.73 -5.26 -10.95
C GLU A 153 2.00 -4.44 -10.73
N ALA A 154 2.09 -3.27 -11.33
CA ALA A 154 3.14 -2.30 -11.07
C ALA A 154 2.59 -1.12 -10.28
N THR A 155 3.08 -0.93 -9.06
CA THR A 155 2.73 0.21 -8.21
C THR A 155 3.75 1.33 -8.38
N HIS A 156 3.24 2.54 -8.60
CA HIS A 156 4.04 3.75 -8.78
C HIS A 156 4.05 4.56 -7.48
N GLU A 157 5.24 4.94 -7.00
CA GLU A 157 5.40 5.64 -5.72
C GLU A 157 6.45 6.77 -5.81
N LEU A 158 6.21 7.85 -5.08
CA LEU A 158 7.18 8.90 -4.79
C LEU A 158 7.65 8.78 -3.35
N ILE A 159 8.96 8.81 -3.13
CA ILE A 159 9.58 8.58 -1.81
C ILE A 159 10.49 9.75 -1.48
N TRP A 160 10.23 10.39 -0.34
CA TRP A 160 11.16 11.30 0.32
C TRP A 160 11.67 10.62 1.58
N ASP A 161 12.97 10.32 1.63
CA ASP A 161 13.63 9.79 2.81
C ASP A 161 14.82 10.69 3.19
N PRO A 162 14.79 11.39 4.34
CA PRO A 162 15.89 12.25 4.75
C PRO A 162 17.20 11.49 5.01
N ASN A 163 17.13 10.17 5.23
CA ASN A 163 18.28 9.30 5.43
C ASN A 163 18.82 8.71 4.11
N GLY A 164 18.19 9.02 2.97
CA GLY A 164 18.58 8.52 1.66
C GLY A 164 18.47 7.01 1.52
N GLN A 165 17.61 6.36 2.31
CA GLN A 165 17.41 4.92 2.26
C GLN A 165 16.25 4.61 1.30
N PRO A 166 16.52 4.04 0.12
CA PRO A 166 15.45 3.73 -0.83
C PRO A 166 14.53 2.65 -0.26
N ASP A 167 15.02 1.72 0.56
CA ASP A 167 14.22 0.57 0.98
C ASP A 167 14.48 0.15 2.43
N ARG A 168 13.40 -0.05 3.20
CA ARG A 168 13.49 -0.65 4.53
C ARG A 168 13.43 -2.17 4.42
N PRO A 169 14.26 -2.93 5.14
CA PRO A 169 14.27 -4.40 5.10
C PRO A 169 12.94 -5.10 5.44
N ARG A 170 11.95 -4.35 5.96
CA ARG A 170 10.65 -4.86 6.42
C ARG A 170 9.52 -4.70 5.40
N THR A 171 9.71 -3.96 4.31
CA THR A 171 8.71 -3.74 3.26
C THR A 171 9.01 -4.60 2.03
N LYS A 172 9.14 -5.93 2.19
CA LYS A 172 9.26 -6.90 1.07
C LYS A 172 7.94 -7.02 0.27
N ARG A 173 7.34 -5.88 -0.09
CA ARG A 173 6.12 -5.79 -0.88
C ARG A 173 6.41 -6.09 -2.35
N TYR A 174 7.56 -5.62 -2.84
CA TYR A 174 7.94 -5.76 -4.24
C TYR A 174 8.80 -6.99 -4.47
N ILE A 175 8.48 -7.72 -5.52
CA ILE A 175 9.26 -8.87 -5.99
C ILE A 175 10.43 -8.39 -6.84
N LEU A 176 10.21 -7.30 -7.58
CA LEU A 176 11.20 -6.60 -8.39
C LEU A 176 10.82 -5.13 -8.46
N ASP A 177 11.79 -4.23 -8.52
CA ASP A 177 11.55 -2.81 -8.66
C ASP A 177 12.59 -2.12 -9.55
N LYS A 178 12.27 -0.90 -9.95
CA LYS A 178 13.21 0.05 -10.53
C LYS A 178 12.90 1.45 -10.02
N ASP A 179 13.92 2.29 -9.96
CA ASP A 179 13.76 3.66 -9.50
C ASP A 179 14.60 4.67 -10.28
N THR A 180 14.27 5.94 -10.06
CA THR A 180 15.04 7.09 -10.53
C THR A 180 15.01 8.22 -9.51
N LEU A 181 16.09 9.00 -9.45
CA LEU A 181 16.20 10.15 -8.56
C LEU A 181 15.70 11.41 -9.27
N LEU A 182 14.68 12.02 -8.69
CA LEU A 182 14.13 13.31 -9.09
C LEU A 182 14.64 14.43 -8.16
N PRO A 183 14.90 15.63 -8.67
CA PRO A 183 15.13 16.81 -7.82
C PRO A 183 13.86 17.16 -7.02
N PRO A 184 13.96 17.72 -5.80
CA PRO A 184 15.14 17.87 -4.95
C PRO A 184 15.29 16.69 -3.97
N GLY A 185 15.59 15.49 -4.47
CA GLY A 185 15.86 14.32 -3.61
C GLY A 185 14.65 13.39 -3.42
N CYS A 186 13.68 13.45 -4.32
CA CYS A 186 12.57 12.52 -4.39
C CYS A 186 12.99 11.29 -5.20
N ILE A 187 12.66 10.08 -4.76
CA ILE A 187 12.83 8.86 -5.55
C ILE A 187 11.48 8.53 -6.19
N TYR A 188 11.43 8.37 -7.52
CA TYR A 188 10.29 7.75 -8.18
C TYR A 188 10.60 6.27 -8.36
N ARG A 189 9.87 5.43 -7.63
CA ARG A 189 9.92 3.96 -7.72
C ARG A 189 8.73 3.39 -8.47
N ILE A 190 9.00 2.34 -9.24
CA ILE A 190 8.00 1.42 -9.79
C ILE A 190 8.30 0.04 -9.20
N GLY A 191 7.39 -0.46 -8.38
CA GLY A 191 7.50 -1.77 -7.73
C GLY A 191 6.52 -2.77 -8.30
N LEU A 192 7.01 -3.97 -8.65
CA LEU A 192 6.21 -5.06 -9.19
C LEU A 192 5.71 -5.97 -8.05
N ILE A 193 4.40 -6.20 -8.03
CA ILE A 193 3.70 -7.10 -7.10
C ILE A 193 3.10 -8.24 -7.91
N GLU A 194 3.11 -9.44 -7.33
CA GLU A 194 2.35 -10.57 -7.86
C GLU A 194 1.18 -10.91 -6.92
N ASP A 195 -0.04 -10.67 -7.36
CA ASP A 195 -1.27 -11.10 -6.67
C ASP A 195 -1.89 -12.27 -7.46
N ARG A 196 -1.96 -13.44 -6.84
CA ARG A 196 -2.49 -14.65 -7.50
C ARG A 196 -3.93 -14.98 -7.10
N GLY A 197 -4.59 -14.05 -6.39
CA GLY A 197 -5.87 -14.31 -5.73
C GLY A 197 -5.70 -15.27 -4.56
N TRP A 198 -6.42 -15.01 -3.47
CA TRP A 198 -6.45 -15.85 -2.27
C TRP A 198 -7.62 -16.84 -2.33
#